data_AF-A0A8X7CNQ8-F1
#
_entry.id   AF-A0A8X7CNQ8-F1
#
_cell.length_a   1.000
_cell.length_b   1.000
_cell.length_c   1.000
_cell.angle_alpha   90.00
_cell.angle_beta   90.00
_cell.angle_gamma   90.00
#
_symmetry.space_group_name_H-M   'P 1'
#
loop_
_entity.id
_entity.type
_entity.pdbx_description
1 polymer ?
#
loop_
_entity_poly.entity_id
_entity_poly.type
_entity_poly.pdbx_seq_one_letter_code
_entity_poly.pdbx_strand_id
1 'polypeptide(L)'
;MDNESRGVSALERKKSVKSYASKVFKESSVSAVSAIVSAGNVRRKIFRVVVFLLFTAGFLYQCIKFLSYILTYPTVVNIEVARPDKYLAPAYTFCNYNMYVKYFTDIL
;
A
#
# COMPACT_ATOMS: atom_id res chain seq x y z
N MET A 1 35.56 -44.42 -13.76
CA MET A 1 34.66 -44.14 -14.91
C MET A 1 33.25 -43.92 -14.35
N ASP A 2 33.03 -42.82 -13.62
CA ASP A 2 31.92 -42.76 -12.63
C ASP A 2 31.15 -41.41 -12.63
N ASN A 3 31.39 -40.54 -13.61
CA ASN A 3 30.81 -39.19 -13.64
C ASN A 3 29.55 -39.05 -14.53
N GLU A 4 29.24 -40.04 -15.36
CA GLU A 4 28.12 -39.97 -16.33
C GLU A 4 26.75 -40.32 -15.71
N SER A 5 26.70 -41.28 -14.76
CA SER A 5 25.43 -41.81 -14.24
C SER A 5 24.71 -40.91 -13.22
N ARG A 6 25.39 -39.93 -12.60
CA ARG A 6 24.73 -38.93 -11.71
C ARG A 6 24.13 -37.74 -12.48
N GLY A 7 24.56 -37.53 -13.73
CA GLY A 7 24.05 -36.44 -14.57
C GLY A 7 22.65 -36.72 -15.14
N VAL A 8 22.35 -37.99 -15.44
CA VAL A 8 21.09 -38.40 -16.09
C VAL A 8 19.88 -38.20 -15.18
N SER A 9 19.97 -38.50 -13.88
CA SER A 9 18.87 -38.34 -12.92
C SER A 9 18.57 -36.88 -12.56
N ALA A 10 19.58 -36.01 -12.57
CA ALA A 10 19.42 -34.58 -12.37
C ALA A 10 18.81 -33.88 -13.61
N LEU A 11 19.12 -34.36 -14.82
CA LEU A 11 18.55 -33.86 -16.08
C LEU A 11 17.06 -34.24 -16.23
N GLU A 12 16.69 -35.46 -15.87
CA GLU A 12 15.29 -35.92 -15.86
C GLU A 12 14.44 -35.13 -14.86
N ARG A 13 14.95 -34.86 -13.65
CA ARG A 13 14.30 -33.94 -12.70
C ARG A 13 14.16 -32.53 -13.27
N LYS A 14 15.21 -31.97 -13.89
CA LYS A 14 15.15 -30.63 -14.50
C LYS A 14 14.14 -30.54 -15.65
N LYS A 15 14.00 -31.60 -16.47
CA LYS A 15 12.98 -31.69 -17.51
C LYS A 15 11.56 -31.72 -16.92
N SER A 16 11.35 -32.55 -15.90
CA SER A 16 10.06 -32.66 -15.21
C SER A 16 9.65 -31.31 -14.61
N VAL A 17 10.52 -30.69 -13.80
CA VAL A 17 10.23 -29.40 -13.14
C VAL A 17 10.03 -28.27 -14.17
N LYS A 18 10.80 -28.22 -15.26
CA LYS A 18 10.58 -27.26 -16.35
C LYS A 18 9.24 -27.47 -17.05
N SER A 19 8.83 -28.72 -17.26
CA SER A 19 7.56 -29.05 -17.91
C SER A 19 6.37 -28.63 -17.04
N TYR A 20 6.39 -28.96 -15.75
CA TYR A 20 5.37 -28.52 -14.80
C TYR A 20 5.31 -26.99 -14.67
N ALA A 21 6.46 -26.33 -14.49
CA ALA A 21 6.52 -24.87 -14.42
C ALA A 21 5.96 -24.23 -15.71
N SER A 22 6.35 -24.73 -16.89
CA SER A 22 5.84 -24.19 -18.15
C SER A 22 4.34 -24.47 -18.37
N LYS A 23 3.79 -25.52 -17.76
CA LYS A 23 2.35 -25.83 -17.82
C LYS A 23 1.56 -24.88 -16.91
N VAL A 24 2.00 -24.71 -15.66
CA VAL A 24 1.42 -23.74 -14.71
C VAL A 24 1.51 -22.31 -15.24
N PHE A 25 2.62 -21.93 -15.87
CA PHE A 25 2.78 -20.61 -16.47
C PHE A 25 1.90 -20.38 -17.72
N LYS A 26 1.53 -21.44 -18.45
CA LYS A 26 0.56 -21.36 -19.56
C LYS A 26 -0.88 -21.31 -19.08
N GLU A 27 -1.19 -22.01 -17.97
CA GLU A 27 -2.52 -22.04 -17.34
C GLU A 27 -2.76 -20.85 -16.40
N SER A 28 -1.75 -20.02 -16.14
CA SER A 28 -1.90 -18.83 -15.29
C SER A 28 -2.77 -17.76 -15.96
N SER A 29 -3.71 -17.19 -15.21
CA SER A 29 -4.63 -16.12 -15.65
C SER A 29 -3.93 -14.82 -16.06
N VAL A 30 -2.62 -14.71 -15.82
CA VAL A 30 -1.81 -13.55 -16.18
C VAL A 30 -1.44 -13.67 -17.66
N SER A 31 -2.24 -13.04 -18.52
CA SER A 31 -2.10 -13.05 -19.99
C SER A 31 -0.68 -12.68 -20.47
N ALA A 32 0.01 -11.79 -19.74
CA ALA A 32 1.39 -11.41 -20.01
C ALA A 32 2.37 -12.59 -19.92
N VAL A 33 2.16 -13.52 -18.99
CA VAL A 33 3.09 -14.63 -18.75
C VAL A 33 2.94 -15.74 -19.80
N SER A 34 1.71 -15.99 -20.26
CA SER A 34 1.44 -16.88 -21.39
C SER A 34 2.05 -16.34 -22.69
N ALA A 35 1.93 -15.03 -22.94
CA ALA A 35 2.53 -14.35 -24.09
C ALA A 35 4.08 -14.34 -24.06
N ILE A 36 4.68 -14.32 -22.87
CA ILE A 36 6.14 -14.44 -22.67
C ILE A 36 6.62 -15.87 -22.96
N VAL A 37 5.88 -16.89 -22.50
CA VAL A 37 6.23 -18.29 -22.75
C VAL A 37 6.19 -18.63 -24.24
N SER A 38 5.18 -18.11 -24.97
CA SER A 38 4.97 -18.38 -26.41
C SER A 38 5.94 -17.65 -27.34
N ALA A 39 6.70 -16.67 -26.86
CA ALA A 39 7.65 -15.92 -27.69
C ALA A 39 8.90 -16.77 -28.03
N GLY A 40 9.09 -17.09 -29.33
CA GLY A 40 10.22 -17.89 -29.82
C GLY A 40 11.60 -17.22 -29.74
N ASN A 41 11.66 -15.89 -29.57
CA ASN A 41 12.91 -15.13 -29.52
C ASN A 41 13.35 -14.83 -28.09
N VAL A 42 14.48 -15.42 -27.66
CA VAL A 42 15.01 -15.34 -26.29
C VAL A 42 15.28 -13.90 -25.84
N ARG A 43 15.85 -13.04 -26.71
CA ARG A 43 16.12 -11.63 -26.37
C ARG A 43 14.84 -10.82 -26.15
N ARG A 44 13.83 -10.97 -27.02
CA ARG A 44 12.52 -10.30 -26.87
C ARG A 44 11.75 -10.83 -25.67
N LYS A 45 11.94 -12.11 -25.33
CA LYS A 45 11.36 -12.74 -24.13
C LYS A 45 11.91 -12.13 -22.84
N ILE A 46 13.24 -11.99 -22.73
CA ILE A 46 13.87 -11.32 -21.57
C ILE A 46 13.34 -9.88 -21.44
N PHE A 47 13.30 -9.12 -22.54
CA PHE A 47 12.83 -7.73 -22.49
C PHE A 47 11.38 -7.63 -21.96
N ARG A 48 10.47 -8.49 -22.45
CA ARG A 48 9.07 -8.52 -21.98
C ARG A 48 8.96 -8.90 -20.50
N VAL A 49 9.79 -9.83 -20.01
CA VAL A 49 9.82 -10.19 -18.59
C VAL A 49 10.30 -9.03 -17.74
N VAL A 50 11.37 -8.34 -18.15
CA VAL A 50 11.91 -7.19 -17.41
C VAL A 50 10.88 -6.07 -17.33
N VAL A 51 10.23 -5.73 -18.45
CA VAL A 51 9.17 -4.72 -18.47
C VAL A 51 8.00 -5.13 -17.56
N PHE A 52 7.58 -6.39 -17.63
CA PHE A 52 6.51 -6.91 -16.77
C PHE A 52 6.87 -6.83 -15.28
N LEU A 53 8.10 -7.18 -14.91
CA LEU A 53 8.59 -7.08 -13.53
C LEU A 53 8.64 -5.63 -13.05
N LEU A 54 9.14 -4.70 -13.87
CA LEU A 54 9.17 -3.28 -13.53
C LEU A 54 7.77 -2.71 -13.32
N PHE A 55 6.82 -3.07 -14.19
CA PHE A 55 5.45 -2.61 -14.08
C PHE A 55 4.75 -3.21 -12.85
N THR A 56 4.99 -4.49 -12.56
CA THR A 56 4.45 -5.17 -11.39
C THR A 56 5.01 -4.57 -10.10
N ALA A 57 6.32 -4.29 -10.05
CA ALA A 57 6.95 -3.65 -8.89
C ALA A 57 6.44 -2.22 -8.67
N GLY A 58 6.31 -1.43 -9.74
CA GLY A 58 5.74 -0.08 -9.68
C GLY A 58 4.29 -0.08 -9.19
N PHE A 59 3.46 -0.98 -9.73
CA PHE A 59 2.08 -1.16 -9.29
C PHE A 59 2.02 -1.54 -7.80
N LEU A 60 2.85 -2.49 -7.37
CA LEU A 60 2.87 -2.94 -5.98
C LEU A 60 3.31 -1.81 -5.03
N TYR A 61 4.31 -1.02 -5.42
CA TYR A 61 4.73 0.15 -4.66
C TYR A 61 3.60 1.17 -4.48
N GLN A 62 2.89 1.48 -5.57
CA GLN A 62 1.75 2.39 -5.52
C GLN A 62 0.62 1.86 -4.63
N CYS A 63 0.31 0.56 -4.73
CA CYS A 63 -0.68 -0.09 -3.88
C CYS A 63 -0.31 -0.05 -2.40
N ILE A 64 0.96 -0.31 -2.05
CA ILE A 64 1.43 -0.23 -0.65
C ILE A 64 1.30 1.20 -0.14
N LYS A 65 1.73 2.20 -0.90
CA LYS A 65 1.61 3.61 -0.52
C LYS A 65 0.16 4.02 -0.29
N PHE A 66 -0.73 3.62 -1.19
CA PHE A 66 -2.16 3.89 -1.06
C PHE A 66 -2.78 3.19 0.16
N LEU A 67 -2.40 1.92 0.39
CA LEU A 67 -2.85 1.17 1.55
C LEU A 67 -2.38 1.81 2.86
N SER A 68 -1.11 2.22 2.95
CA SER A 68 -0.58 2.94 4.12
C SER A 68 -1.30 4.27 4.35
N TYR A 69 -1.63 4.99 3.28
CA TYR A 69 -2.40 6.23 3.37
C TYR A 69 -3.80 5.99 3.94
N ILE A 70 -4.50 4.96 3.46
CA ILE A 70 -5.83 4.58 3.99
C ILE A 70 -5.73 4.18 5.47
N LEU A 71 -4.74 3.38 5.85
CA LEU A 71 -4.58 2.93 7.24
C LEU A 71 -4.26 4.08 8.22
N THR A 72 -3.79 5.21 7.72
CA THR A 72 -3.54 6.41 8.53
C THR A 72 -4.84 7.13 8.90
N TYR A 73 -5.98 6.75 8.33
CA TYR A 73 -7.29 7.40 8.51
C TYR A 73 -7.19 8.94 8.54
N PRO A 74 -6.58 9.56 7.52
CA PRO A 74 -6.45 11.01 7.51
C PRO A 74 -7.85 11.64 7.49
N THR A 75 -8.20 12.35 8.57
CA THR A 75 -9.46 13.09 8.65
C THR A 75 -9.29 14.42 7.95
N VAL A 76 -9.96 14.58 6.81
CA VAL A 76 -10.08 15.87 6.14
C VAL A 76 -11.22 16.65 6.80
N VAL A 77 -10.85 17.62 7.65
CA VAL A 77 -11.82 18.58 8.21
C VAL A 77 -12.09 19.65 7.17
N ASN A 78 -13.29 19.63 6.60
CA ASN A 78 -13.76 20.69 5.72
C ASN A 78 -14.30 21.83 6.60
N ILE A 79 -13.58 22.95 6.65
CA ILE A 79 -13.97 24.12 7.45
C ILE A 79 -14.78 25.04 6.54
N GLU A 80 -16.09 24.91 6.61
CA GLU A 80 -17.01 25.82 5.93
C GLU A 80 -17.40 26.96 6.86
N VAL A 81 -17.05 28.19 6.48
CA VAL A 81 -17.45 29.38 7.23
C VAL A 81 -18.86 29.76 6.82
N ALA A 82 -19.84 29.21 7.53
CA ALA A 82 -21.24 29.63 7.41
C ALA A 82 -21.47 30.95 8.16
N ARG A 83 -22.19 31.90 7.54
CA ARG A 83 -22.68 33.12 8.19
C ARG A 83 -24.18 32.98 8.44
N PRO A 84 -24.61 32.38 9.56
CA PRO A 84 -26.04 32.27 9.88
C PRO A 84 -26.63 33.62 10.26
N ASP A 85 -27.93 33.83 9.97
CA ASP A 85 -28.67 35.05 10.32
C ASP A 85 -28.85 35.26 11.83
N LYS A 86 -28.61 34.21 12.64
CA LYS A 86 -28.74 34.20 14.09
C LYS A 86 -27.55 33.48 14.72
N TYR A 87 -26.90 34.16 15.66
CA TYR A 87 -25.82 33.58 16.48
C TYR A 87 -26.33 33.38 17.90
N LEU A 88 -26.12 32.19 18.46
CA LEU A 88 -26.30 32.00 19.90
C LEU A 88 -25.14 32.69 20.62
N ALA A 89 -25.47 33.60 21.54
CA ALA A 89 -24.47 34.24 22.38
C ALA A 89 -23.81 33.19 23.29
N PRO A 90 -22.46 33.13 23.37
CA PRO A 90 -21.79 32.23 24.29
C PRO A 90 -22.03 32.66 25.75
N ALA A 91 -21.87 31.71 26.68
CA ALA A 91 -21.90 32.03 28.09
C ALA A 91 -20.67 32.87 28.46
N TYR A 92 -20.91 34.03 29.06
CA TYR A 92 -19.85 34.87 29.61
C TYR A 92 -19.60 34.46 31.05
N THR A 93 -18.42 33.92 31.34
CA THR A 93 -17.98 33.65 32.71
C THR A 93 -17.04 34.76 33.16
N PHE A 94 -17.50 35.58 34.10
CA PHE A 94 -16.68 36.61 34.74
C PHE A 94 -16.06 36.07 36.02
N CYS A 95 -14.74 36.15 36.14
CA CYS A 95 -14.03 35.88 37.38
C CYS A 95 -13.57 37.19 38.02
N ASN A 96 -13.78 37.31 39.33
CA ASN A 96 -13.17 38.37 40.12
C ASN A 96 -11.70 38.00 40.38
N TYR A 97 -10.76 38.89 40.03
CA TYR A 97 -9.33 38.69 40.31
C TYR A 97 -9.01 38.81 41.81
N ASN A 98 -9.91 39.41 42.60
CA ASN A 98 -9.73 39.54 44.03
C ASN A 98 -10.19 38.27 44.75
N MET A 99 -9.22 37.47 45.19
CA MET A 99 -9.45 36.17 45.86
C MET A 99 -9.84 36.33 47.35
N TYR A 100 -9.83 37.56 47.89
CA TYR A 100 -10.12 37.83 49.30
C TYR A 100 -11.36 38.71 49.47
N VAL A 101 -12.44 38.13 50.00
CA VAL A 101 -13.60 38.89 50.50
C VAL A 101 -13.22 39.46 51.87
N LYS A 102 -12.86 40.74 51.93
CA LYS A 102 -12.58 41.42 53.20
C LYS A 102 -13.91 41.87 53.81
N TYR A 103 -14.44 41.09 54.74
CA TYR A 103 -15.51 41.53 55.66
C TYR A 103 -14.91 42.56 56.64
N PHE A 104 -14.74 43.81 56.21
CA PHE A 104 -14.14 44.86 57.04
C PHE A 104 -14.81 46.22 56.84
N THR A 105 -16.14 46.25 56.70
CA THR A 105 -16.91 47.51 56.72
C THR A 105 -18.27 47.33 57.40
N ASP A 106 -18.29 46.66 58.57
CA ASP A 106 -19.45 46.63 59.48
C ASP A 106 -19.10 47.14 60.90
N ILE A 107 -17.95 47.83 61.06
CA ILE A 107 -17.60 48.57 62.29
C ILE A 107 -16.94 49.90 61.89
N LEU A 108 -17.73 50.83 61.36
CA LEU A 108 -17.61 52.27 61.64
C LEU A 108 -18.92 52.99 61.28
#